data_AF-A0A392QAK0-F1
#
_entry.id   AF-A0A392QAK0-F1
#
_cell.length_a   1.000
_cell.length_b   1.000
_cell.length_c   1.000
_cell.angle_alpha   90.00
_cell.angle_beta   90.00
_cell.angle_gamma   90.00
#
_symmetry.space_group_name_H-M   'P 1'
#
loop_
_entity.id
_entity.type
_entity.pdbx_description
1 polymer ?
#
loop_
_entity_poly.entity_id
_entity_poly.type
_entity_poly.pdbx_seq_one_letter_code
_entity_poly.pdbx_strand_id
1 'polypeptide(L)'
;MWSWKLVWTEALDVTESEAALELQQLLEQVRPIRGNSDRRKCSSNSDGFFTVRAAYLALQSRLEGAVIDTQTVAALKRLWKNNVPSKVIVFGWRLLLEKLPTREALYRK
;
A
#
# COMPACT_ATOMS: atom_id res chain seq x y z
N MET A 1 -28.43 6.28 -18.45
CA MET A 1 -26.99 6.03 -18.23
C MET A 1 -26.67 6.42 -16.80
N TRP A 2 -25.98 5.59 -16.02
CA TRP A 2 -25.59 5.96 -14.65
C TRP A 2 -24.50 7.03 -14.70
N SER A 3 -24.62 8.08 -13.87
CA SER A 3 -23.58 9.09 -13.68
C SER A 3 -23.28 9.26 -12.19
N TRP A 4 -22.00 9.23 -11.86
CA TRP A 4 -21.53 9.49 -10.50
C TRP A 4 -21.61 10.99 -10.24
N LYS A 5 -22.21 11.37 -9.11
CA LYS A 5 -22.26 12.76 -8.63
C LYS A 5 -21.42 12.86 -7.37
N LEU A 6 -20.17 13.30 -7.51
CA LEU A 6 -19.27 13.54 -6.39
C LEU A 6 -19.41 15.01 -5.99
N VAL A 7 -19.85 15.24 -4.75
CA VAL A 7 -19.95 16.58 -4.15
C VAL A 7 -19.07 16.58 -2.92
N TRP A 8 -18.06 17.44 -2.93
CA TRP A 8 -17.12 17.59 -1.83
C TRP A 8 -17.64 18.62 -0.84
N THR A 9 -17.39 18.40 0.45
CA THR A 9 -17.82 19.32 1.51
C THR A 9 -16.98 20.60 1.53
N GLU A 10 -15.73 20.53 1.08
CA GLU A 10 -14.79 21.64 1.02
C GLU A 10 -14.06 21.65 -0.33
N ALA A 11 -13.32 22.74 -0.61
CA ALA A 11 -12.49 22.83 -1.80
C ALA A 11 -11.27 21.90 -1.65
N LEU A 12 -11.05 21.06 -2.66
CA LEU A 12 -9.94 20.11 -2.65
C LEU A 12 -8.60 20.84 -2.82
N ASP A 13 -7.59 20.40 -2.07
CA ASP A 13 -6.22 20.80 -2.32
C ASP A 13 -5.65 20.10 -3.58
N VAL A 14 -4.38 20.38 -3.91
CA VAL A 14 -3.72 19.81 -5.11
C VAL A 14 -3.65 18.28 -5.03
N THR A 15 -3.29 17.73 -3.86
CA THR A 15 -3.14 16.28 -3.67
C THR A 15 -4.49 15.57 -3.65
N GLU A 16 -5.50 16.20 -3.06
CA GLU A 16 -6.86 15.70 -3.04
C GLU A 16 -7.49 15.75 -4.44
N SER A 17 -7.17 16.78 -5.23
CA SER A 17 -7.62 16.89 -6.62
C SER A 17 -7.02 15.79 -7.50
N GLU A 18 -5.74 15.45 -7.30
CA GLU A 18 -5.10 14.30 -7.97
C GLU A 18 -5.78 12.99 -7.57
N ALA A 19 -6.03 12.79 -6.26
CA ALA A 19 -6.72 11.60 -5.76
C ALA A 19 -8.18 11.50 -6.27
N ALA A 20 -8.87 12.63 -6.41
CA ALA A 20 -10.22 12.68 -6.95
C ALA A 20 -10.25 12.29 -8.44
N LEU A 21 -9.24 12.67 -9.22
CA LEU A 21 -9.08 12.25 -10.61
C LEU A 21 -8.85 10.74 -10.72
N GLU A 22 -7.98 10.18 -9.89
CA GLU A 22 -7.76 8.73 -9.81
C GLU A 22 -9.06 7.98 -9.46
N LEU A 23 -9.82 8.49 -8.49
CA LEU A 23 -11.11 7.93 -8.12
C LEU A 23 -12.10 7.96 -9.30
N GLN A 24 -12.17 9.07 -10.04
CA GLN A 24 -13.07 9.19 -11.18
C GLN A 24 -12.76 8.14 -12.26
N GLN A 25 -11.47 7.92 -12.58
CA GLN A 25 -11.03 6.89 -13.53
C GLN A 25 -11.40 5.47 -13.08
N LEU A 26 -11.34 5.20 -11.77
CA LEU A 26 -11.78 3.91 -11.21
C LEU A 26 -13.31 3.73 -11.35
N LEU A 27 -14.07 4.79 -11.12
CA LEU A 27 -15.53 4.78 -11.17
C LEU A 27 -16.09 4.67 -12.61
N GLU A 28 -15.37 5.15 -13.62
CA GLU A 28 -15.74 4.98 -15.05
C GLU A 28 -15.86 3.51 -15.46
N GLN A 29 -15.08 2.64 -14.82
CA GLN A 29 -15.10 1.20 -15.07
C GLN A 29 -16.26 0.48 -14.36
N VAL A 30 -17.02 1.19 -13.51
CA VAL A 30 -18.07 0.61 -12.67
C VAL A 30 -19.45 1.12 -13.09
N ARG A 31 -20.34 0.17 -13.44
CA ARG A 31 -21.75 0.43 -13.71
C ARG A 31 -22.60 -0.27 -12.66
N PRO A 32 -23.19 0.46 -11.71
CA PRO A 32 -24.10 -0.12 -10.73
C PRO A 32 -25.33 -0.76 -11.41
N ILE A 33 -25.69 -1.96 -10.97
CA ILE A 33 -26.84 -2.71 -11.49
C ILE A 33 -27.83 -2.89 -10.34
N ARG A 34 -29.08 -2.43 -10.54
CA ARG A 34 -30.14 -2.63 -9.55
C ARG A 34 -30.44 -4.12 -9.37
N GLY A 35 -30.57 -4.58 -8.13
CA GLY A 35 -30.90 -5.97 -7.80
C GLY A 35 -29.70 -6.92 -7.66
N ASN A 36 -28.47 -6.43 -7.85
CA ASN A 36 -27.26 -7.16 -7.50
C ASN A 36 -26.76 -6.73 -6.12
N SER A 37 -26.24 -7.68 -5.34
CA SER A 37 -25.57 -7.39 -4.08
C SER A 37 -24.22 -6.72 -4.33
N ASP A 38 -23.84 -5.77 -3.47
CA ASP A 38 -22.54 -5.14 -3.52
C ASP A 38 -21.40 -6.16 -3.36
N ARG A 39 -20.30 -5.95 -4.11
CA ARG A 39 -19.09 -6.78 -4.05
C ARG A 39 -17.86 -5.89 -3.99
N ARG A 40 -16.80 -6.40 -3.35
CA ARG A 40 -15.48 -5.75 -3.34
C ARG A 40 -14.68 -6.24 -4.55
N LYS A 41 -14.05 -5.31 -5.26
CA LYS A 41 -13.08 -5.59 -6.32
C LYS A 41 -11.71 -5.08 -5.89
N CYS A 42 -10.68 -5.88 -6.08
CA CYS A 42 -9.30 -5.46 -5.91
C CYS A 42 -8.79 -4.87 -7.22
N SER A 43 -8.25 -3.64 -7.18
CA SER A 43 -7.64 -2.98 -8.35
C SER A 43 -6.25 -3.53 -8.69
N SER A 44 -5.61 -4.26 -7.76
CA SER A 44 -4.26 -4.81 -7.97
C SER A 44 -4.22 -6.03 -8.89
N ASN A 45 -5.37 -6.59 -9.29
CA ASN A 45 -5.44 -7.81 -10.09
C ASN A 45 -6.47 -7.67 -11.23
N SER A 46 -6.16 -8.18 -12.41
CA SER A 46 -7.03 -8.10 -13.60
C SER A 46 -8.37 -8.80 -13.38
N ASP A 47 -8.37 -9.89 -12.64
CA ASP A 47 -9.54 -10.74 -12.40
C ASP A 47 -10.47 -10.14 -11.31
N GLY A 48 -10.09 -8.99 -10.74
CA GLY A 48 -10.87 -8.30 -9.72
C GLY A 48 -10.84 -8.94 -8.33
N PHE A 49 -10.26 -10.14 -8.18
CA PHE A 49 -10.09 -10.80 -6.90
C PHE A 49 -8.78 -10.40 -6.22
N PHE A 50 -8.85 -10.28 -4.89
CA PHE A 50 -7.66 -10.10 -4.08
C PHE A 50 -6.83 -11.38 -4.07
N THR A 51 -5.55 -11.25 -4.38
CA THR A 51 -4.57 -12.29 -4.09
C THR A 51 -3.39 -11.66 -3.36
N VAL A 52 -2.80 -12.42 -2.44
CA VAL A 52 -1.63 -11.98 -1.69
C VAL A 52 -0.52 -11.59 -2.66
N ARG A 53 -0.28 -12.39 -3.70
CA ARG A 53 0.73 -12.12 -4.73
C ARG A 53 0.51 -10.79 -5.45
N ALA A 54 -0.70 -10.54 -5.96
CA ALA A 54 -1.00 -9.30 -6.69
C ALA A 54 -0.86 -8.07 -5.79
N ALA A 55 -1.30 -8.18 -4.53
CA ALA A 55 -1.13 -7.11 -3.55
C ALA A 55 0.34 -6.81 -3.26
N TYR A 56 1.18 -7.84 -3.07
CA TYR A 56 2.61 -7.64 -2.85
C TYR A 56 3.31 -7.01 -4.07
N LEU A 57 2.97 -7.43 -5.30
CA LEU A 57 3.53 -6.83 -6.51
C LEU A 57 3.14 -5.36 -6.66
N ALA A 58 1.87 -5.03 -6.41
CA ALA A 58 1.40 -3.64 -6.43
C ALA A 58 2.03 -2.77 -5.34
N LEU A 59 2.31 -3.34 -4.16
CA LEU A 59 3.04 -2.64 -3.10
C LEU A 59 4.50 -2.44 -3.48
N GLN A 60 5.13 -3.46 -4.08
CA GLN A 60 6.51 -3.40 -4.48
C GLN A 60 6.73 -2.35 -5.57
N SER A 61 5.88 -2.28 -6.60
CA SER A 61 5.98 -1.25 -7.65
C SER A 61 5.84 0.16 -7.11
N ARG A 62 4.95 0.38 -6.12
CA ARG A 62 4.84 1.68 -5.43
C ARG A 62 6.06 2.04 -4.60
N LEU A 63 6.83 1.03 -4.17
CA LEU A 63 8.02 1.19 -3.32
C LEU A 63 9.33 1.16 -4.12
N GLU A 64 9.30 0.98 -5.45
CA GLU A 64 10.50 0.84 -6.31
C GLU A 64 11.48 2.03 -6.24
N GLY A 65 11.08 3.17 -5.65
CA GLY A 65 11.97 4.31 -5.37
C GLY A 65 12.74 4.26 -4.04
N ALA A 66 12.42 3.34 -3.13
CA ALA A 66 13.11 3.21 -1.85
C ALA A 66 14.41 2.42 -2.01
N VAL A 67 15.49 3.12 -2.39
CA VAL A 67 16.82 2.51 -2.53
C VAL A 67 17.32 2.07 -1.16
N ILE A 68 17.25 0.77 -0.87
CA ILE A 68 17.93 0.18 0.28
C ILE A 68 19.39 -0.05 -0.11
N ASP A 69 20.30 0.46 0.71
CA ASP A 69 21.73 0.24 0.52
C ASP A 69 22.09 -1.26 0.39
N THR A 70 23.07 -1.56 -0.45
CA THR A 70 23.45 -2.93 -0.80
C THR A 70 24.00 -3.71 0.41
N GLN A 71 24.71 -3.04 1.33
CA GLN A 71 25.17 -3.67 2.57
C GLN A 71 23.99 -4.02 3.47
N THR A 72 23.01 -3.12 3.56
CA THR A 72 21.77 -3.37 4.31
C THR A 72 21.01 -4.56 3.75
N VAL A 73 20.88 -4.68 2.41
CA VAL A 73 20.27 -5.85 1.76
C VAL A 73 21.03 -7.14 2.09
N ALA A 74 22.36 -7.11 2.05
CA ALA A 74 23.19 -8.26 2.39
C ALA A 74 23.02 -8.68 3.87
N ALA A 75 22.98 -7.71 4.78
CA ALA A 75 22.74 -7.94 6.21
C ALA A 75 21.36 -8.56 6.45
N LEU A 76 20.31 -8.04 5.81
CA LEU A 76 18.95 -8.57 5.89
C LEU A 76 18.87 -10.02 5.38
N LYS A 77 19.54 -10.34 4.26
CA LYS A 77 19.61 -11.72 3.74
C LYS A 77 20.28 -12.68 4.73
N ARG A 78 21.31 -12.24 5.45
CA ARG A 78 21.97 -13.03 6.49
C ARG A 78 21.06 -13.21 7.70
N LEU A 79 20.39 -12.13 8.13
CA LEU A 79 19.47 -12.14 9.26
C LEU A 79 18.35 -13.18 9.09
N TRP A 80 17.74 -13.26 7.89
CA TRP A 80 16.67 -14.23 7.59
C TRP A 80 17.13 -15.70 7.54
N LYS A 81 18.44 -15.95 7.42
CA LYS A 81 19.01 -17.32 7.43
C LYS A 81 19.36 -17.80 8.83
N ASN A 82 19.29 -16.93 9.85
CA ASN A 82 19.64 -17.29 11.21
C ASN A 82 18.58 -18.21 11.83
N ASN A 83 19.02 -19.22 12.57
CA ASN A 83 18.13 -20.09 13.35
C ASN A 83 17.83 -19.46 14.72
N VAL A 84 17.05 -18.37 14.72
CA VAL A 84 16.62 -17.66 15.93
C VAL A 84 15.11 -17.45 15.92
N PRO A 85 14.48 -17.23 17.09
CA PRO A 85 13.03 -16.98 17.15
C PRO A 85 12.61 -15.80 16.27
N SER A 86 11.43 -15.89 15.65
CA SER A 86 10.91 -14.87 14.72
C SER A 86 10.87 -13.46 15.31
N LYS A 87 10.61 -13.32 16.62
CA LYS A 87 10.65 -12.03 17.32
C LYS A 87 12.03 -11.36 17.24
N VAL A 88 13.10 -12.14 17.32
CA VAL A 88 14.49 -11.65 17.23
C VAL A 88 14.80 -11.23 15.80
N ILE A 89 14.36 -12.00 14.81
CA ILE A 89 14.50 -11.66 13.39
C ILE A 89 13.77 -10.35 13.08
N VAL A 90 12.52 -10.19 13.54
CA VAL A 90 11.73 -8.97 13.33
C VAL A 90 12.39 -7.76 13.99
N PHE A 91 12.95 -7.92 15.19
CA PHE A 91 13.71 -6.86 15.85
C PHE A 91 14.94 -6.44 15.02
N GLY A 92 15.75 -7.40 14.57
CA GLY A 92 16.92 -7.14 13.73
C GLY A 92 16.56 -6.46 12.40
N TRP A 93 15.43 -6.86 11.78
CA TRP A 93 14.93 -6.27 10.56
C TRP A 93 14.57 -4.79 10.75
N ARG A 94 13.88 -4.46 11.85
CA ARG A 94 13.56 -3.07 12.21
C ARG A 94 14.82 -2.26 12.51
N LEU A 95 15.79 -2.86 13.22
CA LEU A 95 17.06 -2.22 13.55
C LEU A 95 17.85 -1.85 12.30
N LEU A 96 18.04 -2.78 11.36
CA LEU A 96 18.79 -2.56 10.12
C LEU A 96 18.16 -1.53 9.18
N LEU A 97 16.86 -1.28 9.32
CA LEU A 97 16.12 -0.28 8.52
C LEU A 97 15.91 1.05 9.26
N GLU A 98 16.49 1.20 10.45
CA GLU A 98 16.28 2.36 11.34
C GLU A 98 14.78 2.63 11.62
N LYS A 99 13.97 1.56 11.67
CA LYS A 99 12.52 1.60 11.93
C LYS A 99 12.18 1.10 13.34
N LEU A 100 13.07 1.31 14.30
CA LEU A 100 12.77 0.97 15.69
C LEU A 100 11.75 1.96 16.27
N PRO A 101 10.72 1.48 16.98
CA PRO A 101 9.81 2.35 17.70
C PRO A 101 10.53 2.92 18.93
N THR A 102 11.21 4.05 18.78
CA THR A 102 11.84 4.78 19.89
C THR A 102 10.96 5.91 20.38
N ARG A 103 11.26 6.41 21.59
CA ARG A 103 10.58 7.58 22.13
C ARG A 103 10.80 8.81 21.25
N GLU A 104 11.99 9.02 20.70
CA GLU A 104 12.22 10.16 19.79
C GLU A 104 11.38 10.05 18.52
N ALA A 105 11.21 8.85 17.95
CA ALA A 105 10.42 8.63 16.74
C ALA A 105 8.93 8.96 16.93
N LEU A 106 8.41 8.85 18.17
CA LEU A 106 7.03 9.20 18.49
C LEU A 106 6.78 10.72 18.49
N TYR A 107 7.78 11.52 18.88
CA TYR A 107 7.65 12.99 18.94
C TYR A 107 7.80 13.69 17.58
N ARG A 108 8.20 12.97 16.51
CA ARG A 108 8.43 13.52 15.17
C ARG A 108 7.23 13.36 14.21
N LYS A 109 6.02 13.16 14.74
CA LYS A 109 4.81 12.97 13.94
C LYS A 109 3.95 14.23 13.90
#